data_AF-A0A8X6RCR2-F1
#
_entry.id   AF-A0A8X6RCR2-F1
#
_cell.length_a   1.000
_cell.length_b   1.000
_cell.length_c   1.000
_cell.angle_alpha   90.00
_cell.angle_beta   90.00
_cell.angle_gamma   90.00
#
_symmetry.space_group_name_H-M   'P 1'
#
loop_
_entity.id
_entity.type
_entity.pdbx_description
1 polymer ?
#
loop_
_entity_poly.entity_id
_entity_poly.type
_entity_poly.pdbx_seq_one_letter_code
_entity_poly.pdbx_strand_id
1 'polypeptide(L)' 'MAPTKPHEAFCAVEHGITMSVITVQRQFGVDTPEKNSIKRCYTQLMETDCLYKGKSTGRPRSEETVDRVRQSFL' A
#
# COMPACT_ATOMS: atom_id res chain seq x y z
N MET A 1 11.22 -4.01 -10.23
CA MET A 1 10.02 -4.87 -10.07
C MET A 1 8.94 -4.10 -9.34
N ALA A 2 7.70 -4.13 -9.81
CA ALA A 2 6.57 -3.64 -9.03
C ALA A 2 6.28 -4.65 -7.91
N PRO A 3 6.12 -4.23 -6.64
CA PRO A 3 5.70 -5.15 -5.61
C PRO A 3 4.33 -5.69 -5.97
N THR A 4 4.20 -7.01 -5.92
CA THR A 4 2.96 -7.76 -6.04
C THR A 4 2.08 -7.39 -4.84
N LYS A 5 1.37 -6.26 -4.90
CA LYS A 5 0.42 -5.78 -3.89
C LYS A 5 -0.47 -6.84 -3.24
N PRO A 6 -0.97 -7.90 -3.94
CA PRO A 6 -1.66 -8.99 -3.27
C PRO A 6 -0.79 -9.73 -2.25
N HIS A 7 0.49 -9.93 -2.52
CA HIS A 7 1.40 -10.72 -1.69
C HIS A 7 1.66 -10.11 -0.30
N GLU A 8 1.87 -8.78 -0.23
CA GLU A 8 2.05 -8.08 1.05
C GLU A 8 0.78 -8.14 1.90
N ALA A 9 -0.38 -8.05 1.26
CA ALA A 9 -1.68 -8.16 1.93
C ALA A 9 -1.89 -9.55 2.54
N PHE A 10 -1.62 -10.61 1.78
CA PHE A 10 -1.70 -11.98 2.30
C PHE A 10 -0.72 -12.20 3.47
N CYS A 11 0.51 -11.72 3.35
CA CYS A 11 1.50 -11.83 4.44
C CYS A 11 1.07 -11.09 5.71
N ALA A 12 0.43 -9.92 5.58
CA ALA A 12 -0.07 -9.16 6.73
C ALA A 12 -1.23 -9.86 7.45
N VAL A 13 -2.14 -10.49 6.70
CA VAL A 13 -3.26 -11.26 7.26
C VAL A 13 -2.76 -12.53 7.95
N GLU A 14 -1.87 -13.29 7.29
CA GLU A 14 -1.27 -14.50 7.90
C GLU A 14 -0.43 -14.16 9.14
N HIS A 15 0.23 -13.00 9.16
CA HIS A 15 0.87 -12.49 10.37
C HIS A 15 -0.15 -12.23 11.48
N GLY A 16 -1.33 -11.70 11.16
CA GLY A 16 -2.45 -11.53 12.09
C GLY A 16 -2.96 -12.82 12.70
N ILE A 17 -2.94 -13.92 11.93
CA ILE A 17 -3.38 -15.24 12.39
C ILE A 17 -2.29 -15.92 13.23
N THR A 18 -1.05 -15.91 12.74
CA THR A 18 0.06 -16.69 13.31
C THR A 18 0.86 -15.92 14.37
N MET A 19 0.73 -14.59 14.41
CA MET A 19 1.55 -13.69 15.23
C MET A 19 3.08 -13.87 15.03
N SER A 20 3.50 -14.45 13.89
CA SER A 20 4.89 -14.84 13.66
C SER A 20 5.33 -14.55 12.23
N VAL A 21 6.25 -13.60 12.08
CA VAL A 21 6.86 -13.28 10.78
C VAL A 21 7.64 -14.47 10.21
N ILE A 22 8.29 -15.27 11.06
CA ILE A 22 9.06 -16.44 10.59
C ILE A 22 8.14 -17.48 9.97
N THR A 23 6.95 -17.66 10.55
CA THR A 23 5.93 -18.58 10.02
C THR A 23 5.45 -18.12 8.66
N VAL A 24 5.11 -16.83 8.53
CA VAL A 24 4.75 -16.20 7.24
C VAL A 24 5.87 -16.39 6.21
N GLN A 25 7.13 -16.10 6.57
CA GLN A 25 8.27 -16.25 5.65
C GLN A 25 8.47 -17.68 5.15
N ARG A 26 8.28 -18.68 6.02
CA ARG A 26 8.37 -20.09 5.61
C ARG A 26 7.24 -20.52 4.70
N GLN A 27 6.05 -19.97 4.89
CA GLN A 27 4.83 -20.34 4.17
C GLN A 27 4.79 -19.73 2.76
N PHE A 28 5.34 -18.51 2.60
CA PHE A 28 5.35 -17.78 1.32
C PHE A 28 6.69 -17.84 0.58
N GLY A 29 7.77 -18.33 1.20
CA GLY A 29 9.03 -18.62 0.53
C GLY A 29 9.90 -17.40 0.18
N VAL A 30 10.76 -17.54 -0.83
CA VAL A 30 11.90 -16.65 -1.15
C VAL A 30 11.47 -15.22 -1.53
N ASP A 31 10.25 -15.04 -2.03
CA ASP A 31 9.72 -13.72 -2.42
C ASP A 31 9.00 -12.99 -1.28
N THR A 32 9.15 -13.44 -0.03
CA THR A 32 8.48 -12.80 1.11
C THR A 32 8.85 -11.33 1.29
N PRO A 33 7.87 -10.48 1.64
CA PRO A 33 8.16 -9.10 1.97
C PRO A 33 9.10 -9.04 3.17
N GLU A 34 9.86 -7.96 3.28
CA GLU A 34 10.73 -7.72 4.42
C GLU A 34 9.92 -7.75 5.73
N LYS A 35 10.52 -8.26 6.81
CA LYS A 35 9.91 -8.33 8.15
C LYS A 35 9.28 -6.99 8.58
N ASN A 36 9.94 -5.87 8.29
CA ASN A 36 9.44 -4.54 8.64
C ASN A 36 8.22 -4.14 7.81
N SER A 37 8.19 -4.51 6.52
CA SER A 37 7.03 -4.30 5.64
C SER A 37 5.81 -5.10 6.11
N ILE A 38 5.99 -6.37 6.51
CA ILE A 38 4.90 -7.22 7.03
C ILE A 38 4.30 -6.60 8.30
N LYS A 39 5.15 -6.23 9.27
CA LYS A 39 4.71 -5.60 10.51
C LYS A 39 3.97 -4.29 10.26
N ARG A 40 4.52 -3.44 9.39
CA ARG A 40 3.90 -2.16 9.03
C ARG A 40 2.53 -2.35 8.38
N CYS A 41 2.41 -3.29 7.45
CA CYS A 41 1.15 -3.61 6.81
C CYS A 41 0.13 -4.13 7.83
N TYR A 42 0.55 -5.00 8.75
CA TYR A 42 -0.30 -5.49 9.82
C TYR A 42 -0.77 -4.36 10.75
N THR A 43 0.12 -3.48 11.19
CA THR A 43 -0.25 -2.29 11.98
C THR A 43 -1.24 -1.41 11.24
N GLN A 44 -0.99 -1.13 9.95
CA GLN A 44 -1.88 -0.31 9.15
C GLN A 44 -3.27 -0.95 8.96
N LEU A 45 -3.32 -2.28 8.81
CA LEU A 45 -4.56 -3.03 8.79
C LEU A 45 -5.31 -2.88 10.11
N MET A 46 -4.64 -3.01 11.26
CA MET A 46 -5.29 -2.85 12.57
C MET A 46 -5.74 -1.42 12.88
N GLU A 47 -5.04 -0.42 12.35
CA GLU A 47 -5.36 1.00 12.61
C GLU A 47 -6.45 1.54 11.67
N THR A 48 -6.48 1.08 10.42
CA THR A 48 -7.30 1.70 9.36
C THR A 48 -8.24 0.73 8.65
N ASP A 49 -8.21 -0.56 9.02
CA ASP A 49 -8.88 -1.66 8.32
C ASP A 49 -8.59 -1.72 6.80
N CYS A 50 -7.48 -1.10 6.38
CA CYS A 50 -7.12 -0.96 4.97
C CYS A 50 -5.61 -1.14 4.76
N LEU A 51 -5.26 -2.06 3.86
CA LEU A 51 -3.87 -2.31 3.46
C LEU A 51 -3.42 -1.41 2.30
N TYR A 52 -4.36 -0.72 1.66
CA TYR A 52 -4.05 0.13 0.53
C TYR A 52 -3.76 1.55 0.99
N LYS A 53 -2.63 2.09 0.54
CA LYS A 53 -2.41 3.53 0.59
C LYS A 53 -3.56 4.20 -0.15
N GLY A 54 -4.29 5.07 0.54
CA GLY A 54 -5.36 5.86 -0.06
C GLY A 54 -4.86 6.63 -1.28
N LYS A 55 -5.79 6.98 -2.18
CA LYS A 55 -5.45 7.81 -3.34
C LYS A 55 -4.84 9.12 -2.84
N SER A 56 -3.62 9.40 -3.28
CA SER A 56 -3.06 10.74 -3.12
C SER A 56 -3.91 11.68 -3.97
N THR A 57 -4.28 12.83 -3.42
CA THR A 57 -4.91 13.94 -4.13
C THR A 57 -3.98 14.55 -5.20
N GLY A 58 -2.74 14.06 -5.30
CA GLY A 58 -1.74 14.55 -6.22
C GLY A 58 -1.23 15.92 -5.80
N ARG A 59 -0.45 16.56 -6.68
CA ARG A 59 -0.07 17.96 -6.50
C ARG A 59 -1.28 18.83 -6.86
N PRO A 60 -1.77 19.69 -5.97
CA PRO A 60 -2.86 20.60 -6.32
C PRO A 60 -2.38 21.52 -7.46
N ARG A 61 -3.22 21.65 -8.49
CA ARG A 61 -3.04 22.68 -9.52
C ARG A 61 -3.84 23.90 -9.11
N SER A 62 -3.31 25.11 -9.35
CA SER A 62 -4.07 26.32 -9.12
C SER A 62 -5.26 26.38 -10.08
N GLU A 63 -6.42 26.81 -9.57
CA GLU A 63 -7.63 27.01 -10.37
C GLU A 63 -7.35 27.95 -11.55
N GLU A 64 -6.56 29.00 -11.32
CA GLU A 64 -6.07 29.92 -12.37
C GLU A 64 -5.40 29.19 -13.55
N THR A 65 -4.55 28.19 -13.28
CA THR A 65 -3.90 27.43 -14.35
C THR A 65 -4.90 26.58 -15.12
N VAL A 66 -5.90 26.04 -14.43
CA VAL A 66 -6.96 25.23 -15.05
C VAL A 66 -7.83 26.11 -15.95
N ASP A 67 -8.20 27.30 -15.50
CA ASP A 67 -9.00 28.23 -16.29
C ASP A 67 -8.25 28.79 -17.50
N ARG A 68 -6.95 29.11 -17.36
CA ARG A 68 -6.13 29.52 -18.51
C ARG A 68 -6.07 28.45 -19.59
N VAL A 69 -5.91 27.18 -19.20
CA VAL A 69 -5.91 26.05 -20.15
C VAL A 69 -7.27 25.90 -20.83
N ARG A 70 -8.38 26.06 -20.08
CA ARG A 70 -9.72 26.01 -20.66
C ARG A 70 -9.94 27.12 -21.69
N GLN A 71 -9.49 28.34 -21.41
CA GLN A 71 -9.63 29.48 -22.33
C GLN A 71 -8.80 29.34 -23.61
N SER A 72 -7.70 28.58 -23.60
CA SER A 72 -6.91 28.34 -24.81
C SER A 72 -7.54 27.36 -25.82
N PHE A 73 -8.65 26.70 -25.47
CA PHE A 73 -9.43 25.84 -26.38
C PHE A 73 -10.67 26.53 -26.97
N LEU A 74 -10.89 27.82 -26.65
CA LEU A 74 -11.87 28.70 -27.28
C LEU A 74 -11.25 29.43 -28.47
#